data_AF-A0A563EFM9-F1
#
_entry.id   AF-A0A563EFM9-F1
#
_cell.length_a   1.000
_cell.length_b   1.000
_cell.length_c   1.000
_cell.angle_alpha   90.00
_cell.angle_beta   90.00
_cell.angle_gamma   90.00
#
_symmetry.space_group_name_H-M   'P 1'
#
loop_
_entity.id
_entity.type
_entity.pdbx_description
1 polymer ?
#
loop_
_entity_poly.entity_id
_entity_poly.type
_entity_poly.pdbx_seq_one_letter_code
_entity_poly.pdbx_strand_id
1 'polypeptide(L)'
;MAWRVARSLLTLRDQIDTKFPSRNRASDGYIGDSNHQNTTSDHNPWYGPGIVTAADWTHDPGVGFDIDRFTDELAASRDLRIKYIIANGLVLDSRPQFNPWKWMPYNGSNPHRSHVHLSVVASPACDDTRPWNFPMLGGGALCCSPSAPRECSHVARISVCD
;
A
#
# COMPACT_ATOMS: atom_id res chain seq x y z
N MET A 1 12.87 2.58 -26.35
CA MET A 1 13.49 2.66 -25.00
C MET A 1 12.72 1.72 -24.08
N ALA A 2 13.41 0.87 -23.31
CA ALA A 2 12.75 -0.05 -22.39
C ALA A 2 12.40 0.70 -21.09
N TRP A 3 11.12 0.70 -20.71
CA TRP A 3 10.67 1.24 -19.42
C TRP A 3 10.38 0.09 -18.45
N ARG A 4 10.29 0.41 -17.16
CA ARG A 4 9.81 -0.54 -16.13
C ARG A 4 9.04 0.15 -15.02
N VAL A 5 8.26 -0.62 -14.29
CA VAL A 5 7.60 -0.17 -13.05
C VAL A 5 8.64 -0.13 -11.91
N ALA A 6 8.46 0.81 -10.98
CA ALA A 6 9.19 0.86 -9.73
C ALA A 6 9.03 -0.48 -8.96
N ARG A 7 10.13 -1.05 -8.45
CA ARG A 7 10.08 -2.40 -7.86
C ARG A 7 9.24 -2.48 -6.59
N SER A 8 9.14 -1.39 -5.82
CA SER A 8 8.27 -1.35 -4.64
C SER A 8 6.78 -1.53 -4.98
N LEU A 9 6.33 -1.00 -6.12
CA LEU A 9 4.96 -1.17 -6.60
C LEU A 9 4.70 -2.60 -7.08
N LEU A 10 5.70 -3.26 -7.67
CA LEU A 10 5.61 -4.68 -8.02
C LEU A 10 5.53 -5.57 -6.77
N THR A 11 6.32 -5.26 -5.74
CA THR A 11 6.20 -5.94 -4.43
C THR A 11 4.80 -5.77 -3.84
N LEU A 12 4.23 -4.56 -3.89
CA LEU A 12 2.88 -4.29 -3.41
C LEU A 12 1.83 -5.10 -4.18
N ARG A 13 1.90 -5.08 -5.51
CA ARG A 13 1.03 -5.88 -6.39
C ARG A 13 1.06 -7.35 -5.98
N ASP A 14 2.24 -7.93 -5.84
CA ASP A 14 2.39 -9.36 -5.53
C ASP A 14 1.80 -9.68 -4.15
N GLN A 15 1.92 -8.79 -3.15
CA GLN A 15 1.26 -8.95 -1.84
C GLN A 15 -0.26 -8.85 -1.95
N ILE A 16 -0.79 -7.88 -2.72
CA ILE A 16 -2.23 -7.73 -2.96
C ILE A 16 -2.78 -8.97 -3.67
N ASP A 17 -2.13 -9.43 -4.73
CA ASP A 17 -2.57 -10.59 -5.52
C ASP A 17 -2.47 -11.90 -4.73
N THR A 18 -1.49 -12.02 -3.83
CA THR A 18 -1.41 -13.16 -2.90
C THR A 18 -2.57 -13.14 -1.91
N LYS A 19 -2.93 -11.97 -1.39
CA LYS A 19 -3.98 -11.82 -0.37
C LYS A 19 -5.40 -11.94 -0.97
N PHE A 20 -5.59 -11.43 -2.19
CA PHE A 20 -6.87 -11.35 -2.88
C PHE A 20 -6.76 -11.91 -4.30
N PRO A 21 -6.51 -13.23 -4.46
CA PRO A 21 -6.20 -13.81 -5.77
C PRO A 21 -7.33 -13.64 -6.79
N SER A 22 -8.59 -13.66 -6.32
CA SER A 22 -9.80 -13.55 -7.15
C SER A 22 -10.28 -12.12 -7.40
N ARG A 23 -9.53 -11.08 -6.98
CA ARG A 23 -9.97 -9.69 -7.18
C ARG A 23 -10.07 -9.31 -8.65
N ASN A 24 -11.01 -8.43 -8.92
CA ASN A 24 -11.10 -7.69 -10.16
C ASN A 24 -9.82 -6.87 -10.39
N ARG A 25 -9.41 -6.79 -11.65
CA ARG A 25 -8.23 -6.06 -12.13
C ARG A 25 -8.56 -5.11 -13.29
N ALA A 26 -9.84 -4.85 -13.53
CA ALA A 26 -10.32 -4.07 -14.69
C ALA A 26 -9.75 -2.65 -14.78
N SER A 27 -9.40 -2.07 -13.63
CA SER A 27 -8.81 -0.73 -13.52
C SER A 27 -7.35 -0.77 -13.07
N ASP A 28 -6.70 -1.94 -13.04
CA ASP A 28 -5.28 -2.02 -12.69
C ASP A 28 -4.44 -1.39 -13.80
N GLY A 29 -3.48 -0.54 -13.42
CA GLY A 29 -2.71 0.25 -14.36
C GLY A 29 -1.32 0.57 -13.84
N TYR A 30 -0.34 0.66 -14.75
CA TYR A 30 1.01 1.11 -14.41
C TYR A 30 1.48 2.15 -15.40
N ILE A 31 1.35 1.89 -16.70
CA ILE A 31 1.71 2.84 -17.75
C ILE A 31 0.49 3.66 -18.19
N GLY A 32 0.71 4.95 -18.40
CA GLY A 32 -0.30 5.83 -18.99
C GLY A 32 -0.57 5.42 -20.44
N ASP A 33 -1.81 5.54 -20.88
CA ASP A 33 -2.14 5.36 -22.30
C ASP A 33 -1.41 6.38 -23.18
N SER A 34 -1.48 6.22 -24.50
CA SER A 34 -0.85 7.15 -25.46
C SER A 34 -1.29 8.60 -25.31
N ASN A 35 -2.46 8.86 -24.71
CA ASN A 35 -2.96 10.21 -24.46
C ASN A 35 -2.32 10.82 -23.20
N HIS A 36 -1.99 9.99 -22.19
CA HIS A 36 -1.29 10.40 -20.97
C HIS A 36 0.21 10.67 -21.19
N GLN A 37 0.82 10.09 -22.23
CA GLN A 37 2.25 10.28 -22.57
C GLN A 37 2.63 11.73 -22.89
N ASN A 38 1.67 12.59 -23.24
CA ASN A 38 1.89 14.01 -23.54
C ASN A 38 1.79 14.93 -22.31
N THR A 39 1.60 14.39 -21.11
CA THR A 39 1.46 15.17 -19.86
C THR A 39 2.48 14.77 -18.81
N THR A 40 2.72 15.62 -17.81
CA THR A 40 3.55 15.26 -16.65
C THR A 40 2.75 14.33 -15.74
N SER A 41 2.99 13.03 -15.85
CA SER A 41 2.32 11.99 -15.04
C SER A 41 3.34 10.97 -14.51
N ASP A 42 3.11 10.50 -13.28
CA ASP A 42 3.92 9.43 -12.67
C ASP A 42 3.69 8.06 -13.33
N HIS A 43 2.63 7.93 -14.15
CA HIS A 43 2.38 6.79 -15.03
C HIS A 43 3.23 6.80 -16.31
N ASN A 44 3.96 7.87 -16.57
CA ASN A 44 4.91 7.92 -17.69
C ASN A 44 6.29 7.41 -17.26
N PRO A 45 7.07 6.80 -18.15
CA PRO A 45 8.47 6.48 -17.87
C PRO A 45 9.30 7.76 -17.75
N TRP A 46 9.51 8.26 -16.53
CA TRP A 46 10.09 9.59 -16.33
C TRP A 46 11.29 9.62 -15.39
N TYR A 47 11.33 8.71 -14.41
CA TYR A 47 12.40 8.70 -13.43
C TYR A 47 13.58 7.84 -13.90
N GLY A 48 14.79 8.39 -13.89
CA GLY A 48 16.03 7.65 -14.21
C GLY A 48 15.99 7.00 -15.61
N PRO A 49 16.29 5.69 -15.74
CA PRO A 49 16.35 4.99 -17.04
C PRO A 49 14.98 4.71 -17.69
N GLY A 50 13.92 5.42 -17.29
CA GLY A 50 12.54 5.17 -17.74
C GLY A 50 11.74 4.35 -16.73
N ILE A 51 11.71 4.78 -15.47
CA ILE A 51 10.93 4.17 -14.40
C ILE A 51 9.58 4.87 -14.29
N VAL A 52 8.52 4.07 -14.27
CA VAL A 52 7.15 4.45 -13.93
C VAL A 52 6.98 4.33 -12.43
N THR A 53 6.51 5.41 -11.79
CA THR A 53 6.42 5.51 -10.32
C THR A 53 4.98 5.56 -9.81
N ALA A 54 4.00 5.22 -10.65
CA ALA A 54 2.60 5.10 -10.25
C ALA A 54 2.01 3.72 -10.57
N ALA A 55 1.02 3.33 -9.77
CA ALA A 55 0.18 2.18 -10.01
C ALA A 55 -1.26 2.45 -9.57
N ASP A 56 -2.19 1.87 -10.32
CA ASP A 56 -3.61 1.82 -9.99
C ASP A 56 -4.00 0.40 -9.60
N TRP A 57 -4.87 0.26 -8.59
CA TRP A 57 -5.50 -1.01 -8.23
C TRP A 57 -7.01 -0.88 -8.10
N THR A 58 -7.71 -1.80 -8.77
CA THR A 58 -9.17 -1.84 -8.84
C THR A 58 -9.80 -2.03 -7.46
N HIS A 59 -10.80 -1.22 -7.13
CA HIS A 59 -11.64 -1.43 -5.96
C HIS A 59 -12.52 -2.66 -6.13
N ASP A 60 -12.39 -3.63 -5.24
CA ASP A 60 -13.20 -4.86 -5.25
C ASP A 60 -13.51 -5.32 -3.82
N PRO A 61 -14.41 -4.61 -3.12
CA PRO A 61 -14.75 -4.92 -1.74
C PRO A 61 -15.51 -6.26 -1.64
N GLY A 62 -16.11 -6.74 -2.75
CA GLY A 62 -16.82 -8.02 -2.80
C GLY A 62 -15.92 -9.23 -2.52
N VAL A 63 -14.62 -9.11 -2.81
CA VAL A 63 -13.61 -10.13 -2.43
C VAL A 63 -12.65 -9.66 -1.34
N GLY A 64 -12.92 -8.50 -0.73
CA GLY A 64 -12.17 -7.96 0.40
C GLY A 64 -11.09 -6.93 0.06
N PHE A 65 -10.87 -6.57 -1.21
CA PHE A 65 -9.97 -5.48 -1.59
C PHE A 65 -10.71 -4.14 -1.60
N ASP A 66 -10.90 -3.58 -0.40
CA ASP A 66 -11.55 -2.29 -0.20
C ASP A 66 -10.52 -1.14 -0.21
N ILE A 67 -10.75 -0.12 -1.05
CA ILE A 67 -9.81 1.00 -1.20
C ILE A 67 -9.86 1.96 -0.03
N ASP A 68 -10.99 2.08 0.67
CA ASP A 68 -11.09 2.95 1.86
C ASP A 68 -10.14 2.44 2.94
N ARG A 69 -10.29 1.15 3.28
CA ARG A 69 -9.38 0.47 4.22
C ARG A 69 -7.93 0.51 3.75
N PHE A 70 -7.67 0.20 2.48
CA PHE A 70 -6.32 0.16 1.93
C PHE A 70 -5.61 1.51 2.03
N THR A 71 -6.31 2.60 1.69
CA THR A 71 -5.74 3.94 1.71
C THR A 71 -5.55 4.49 3.12
N ASP A 72 -6.46 4.21 4.04
CA ASP A 72 -6.30 4.53 5.46
C ASP A 72 -5.07 3.84 6.07
N GLU A 73 -4.89 2.55 5.77
CA GLU A 73 -3.76 1.79 6.28
C GLU A 73 -2.41 2.24 5.65
N LEU A 74 -2.39 2.58 4.36
CA LEU A 74 -1.23 3.22 3.73
C LEU A 74 -0.90 4.57 4.38
N ALA A 75 -1.90 5.42 4.60
CA ALA A 75 -1.73 6.73 5.24
C ALA A 75 -1.19 6.59 6.68
N ALA A 76 -1.70 5.61 7.43
CA ALA A 76 -1.26 5.30 8.79
C ALA A 76 0.17 4.77 8.84
N SER A 77 0.60 3.98 7.84
CA SER A 77 1.94 3.39 7.79
C SER A 77 3.07 4.41 7.73
N ARG A 78 2.79 5.62 7.20
CA ARG A 78 3.79 6.66 6.92
C ARG A 78 4.98 6.14 6.11
N ASP A 79 4.76 5.15 5.24
CA ASP A 79 5.82 4.55 4.44
C ASP A 79 6.51 5.62 3.58
N LEU A 80 7.83 5.74 3.74
CA LEU A 80 8.64 6.79 3.10
C LEU A 80 8.70 6.67 1.57
N ARG A 81 8.24 5.53 1.02
CA ARG A 81 8.12 5.35 -0.42
C ARG A 81 6.92 6.11 -0.98
N ILE A 82 5.90 6.42 -0.19
CA ILE A 82 4.68 7.08 -0.64
C ILE A 82 5.00 8.53 -1.02
N LYS A 83 4.66 8.92 -2.25
CA LYS A 83 4.66 10.32 -2.72
C LYS A 83 3.28 10.92 -2.53
N TYR A 84 2.25 10.29 -3.08
CA TYR A 84 0.85 10.63 -2.83
C TYR A 84 -0.09 9.47 -3.18
N ILE A 85 -1.31 9.54 -2.66
CA ILE A 85 -2.41 8.60 -2.84
C ILE A 85 -3.62 9.39 -3.32
N ILE A 86 -4.36 8.89 -4.31
CA ILE A 86 -5.65 9.45 -4.73
C ILE A 86 -6.71 8.35 -4.71
N ALA A 87 -7.81 8.60 -4.03
CA ALA A 87 -8.98 7.72 -3.97
C ALA A 87 -10.22 8.52 -3.59
N ASN A 88 -11.39 8.15 -4.11
CA ASN A 88 -12.69 8.68 -3.70
C ASN A 88 -12.82 10.22 -3.73
N GLY A 89 -12.14 10.88 -4.65
CA GLY A 89 -12.13 12.34 -4.78
C GLY A 89 -11.28 13.03 -3.72
N LEU A 90 -10.37 12.30 -3.08
CA LEU A 90 -9.42 12.79 -2.09
C LEU A 90 -7.99 12.52 -2.55
N VAL A 91 -7.07 13.37 -2.09
CA VAL A 91 -5.63 13.20 -2.26
C VAL A 91 -4.94 13.34 -0.91
N LEU A 92 -4.00 12.45 -0.63
CA LEU A 92 -3.04 12.57 0.48
C LEU A 92 -1.65 12.62 -0.12
N ASP A 93 -0.87 13.63 0.24
CA ASP A 93 0.49 13.83 -0.26
C ASP A 93 1.49 13.77 0.89
N SER A 94 2.69 13.22 0.68
CA SER A 94 3.74 13.18 1.71
C SER A 94 4.69 14.37 1.64
N ARG A 95 4.67 15.14 0.54
CA ARG A 95 5.64 16.19 0.27
C ARG A 95 5.29 17.47 1.08
N PRO A 96 6.30 18.20 1.60
CA PRO A 96 6.07 19.32 2.53
C PRO A 96 5.16 20.43 2.01
N GLN A 97 5.16 20.67 0.70
CA GLN A 97 4.40 21.76 0.07
C GLN A 97 2.93 21.42 -0.21
N PHE A 98 2.46 20.21 0.10
CA PHE A 98 1.11 19.73 -0.25
C PHE A 98 0.28 19.25 0.95
N ASN A 99 0.36 19.94 2.10
CA ASN A 99 -0.33 19.54 3.33
C ASN A 99 0.01 18.10 3.74
N PRO A 100 1.27 17.85 4.11
CA PRO A 100 1.80 16.50 4.22
C PRO A 100 0.96 15.64 5.16
N TRP A 101 0.52 14.49 4.65
CA TRP A 101 -0.27 13.47 5.33
C TRP A 101 -1.64 13.92 5.85
N LYS A 102 -2.26 14.87 5.15
CA LYS A 102 -3.65 15.25 5.35
C LYS A 102 -4.43 14.90 4.09
N TRP A 103 -5.61 14.31 4.27
CA TRP A 103 -6.56 14.13 3.17
C TRP A 103 -7.11 15.49 2.75
N MET A 104 -6.94 15.83 1.49
CA MET A 104 -7.41 17.06 0.86
C MET A 104 -8.36 16.73 -0.30
N PRO A 105 -9.31 17.62 -0.66
CA PRO A 105 -10.12 17.42 -1.86
C PRO A 105 -9.26 17.29 -3.11
N TYR A 106 -9.58 16.30 -3.95
CA TYR A 106 -8.97 16.11 -5.26
C TYR A 106 -9.93 16.55 -6.37
N ASN A 107 -9.49 17.48 -7.21
CA ASN A 107 -10.30 18.11 -8.25
C ASN A 107 -9.91 17.67 -9.68
N GLY A 108 -9.17 16.56 -9.82
CA GLY A 108 -8.87 15.99 -11.14
C GLY A 108 -10.11 15.39 -11.81
N SER A 109 -10.03 15.18 -13.12
CA SER A 109 -11.16 14.73 -13.94
C SER A 109 -11.65 13.32 -13.60
N ASN A 110 -10.75 12.43 -13.21
CA ASN A 110 -11.08 11.09 -12.72
C ASN A 110 -11.09 11.11 -11.18
N PRO A 111 -12.24 10.93 -10.51
CA PRO A 111 -12.30 10.99 -9.05
C PRO A 111 -11.81 9.72 -8.33
N HIS A 112 -11.27 8.70 -9.03
CA HIS A 112 -10.71 7.48 -8.43
C HIS A 112 -11.69 6.73 -7.50
N ARG A 113 -12.94 6.52 -7.96
CA ARG A 113 -13.98 5.78 -7.21
C ARG A 113 -14.00 4.27 -7.49
N SER A 114 -13.37 3.84 -8.58
CA SER A 114 -13.30 2.43 -9.00
C SER A 114 -11.92 1.81 -8.80
N HIS A 115 -10.95 2.59 -8.36
CA HIS A 115 -9.56 2.20 -8.12
C HIS A 115 -8.89 3.23 -7.23
N VAL A 116 -7.83 2.80 -6.55
CA VAL A 116 -6.88 3.69 -5.87
C VAL A 116 -5.70 3.95 -6.81
N HIS A 117 -5.24 5.20 -6.84
CA HIS A 117 -3.95 5.58 -7.42
C HIS A 117 -2.91 5.73 -6.31
N LEU A 118 -1.74 5.12 -6.48
CA LEU A 118 -0.58 5.33 -5.63
C LEU A 118 0.62 5.75 -6.47
N SER A 119 1.22 6.88 -6.11
CA SER A 119 2.55 7.26 -6.59
C SER A 119 3.60 7.05 -5.50
N VAL A 120 4.75 6.48 -5.89
CA VAL A 120 5.96 6.42 -5.06
C VAL A 120 6.92 7.55 -5.40
N VAL A 121 7.83 7.85 -4.47
CA VAL A 121 8.82 8.93 -4.61
C VAL A 121 9.76 8.70 -5.78
N ALA A 122 10.20 9.78 -6.43
CA ALA A 122 11.20 9.73 -7.51
C ALA A 122 12.63 9.75 -6.93
N SER A 123 12.96 8.70 -6.21
CA SER A 123 14.27 8.49 -5.60
C SER A 123 14.59 6.99 -5.60
N PRO A 124 15.80 6.55 -5.22
CA PRO A 124 16.11 5.13 -5.12
C PRO A 124 15.14 4.34 -4.24
N ALA A 125 14.43 4.99 -3.31
CA ALA A 125 13.39 4.36 -2.49
C ALA A 125 12.20 3.80 -3.30
N CYS A 126 11.96 4.26 -4.54
CA CYS A 126 10.95 3.65 -5.41
C CYS A 126 11.23 2.18 -5.71
N ASP A 127 12.49 1.75 -5.63
CA ASP A 127 12.92 0.37 -5.85
C ASP A 127 13.18 -0.41 -4.55
N ASP A 128 12.87 0.15 -3.39
CA ASP A 128 12.95 -0.57 -2.13
C ASP A 128 11.87 -1.66 -2.06
N THR A 129 12.33 -2.92 -2.19
CA THR A 129 11.50 -4.12 -2.25
C THR A 129 11.14 -4.70 -0.89
N ARG A 130 11.41 -3.99 0.22
CA ARG A 130 10.90 -4.43 1.52
C ARG A 130 9.38 -4.58 1.45
N PRO A 131 8.78 -5.63 2.06
CA PRO A 131 7.34 -5.80 2.07
C PRO A 131 6.62 -4.56 2.58
N TRP A 132 5.50 -4.21 1.95
CA TRP A 132 4.57 -3.24 2.51
C TRP A 132 3.92 -3.84 3.75
N ASN A 133 3.99 -3.12 4.86
CA ASN A 133 3.70 -3.66 6.19
C ASN A 133 2.50 -2.94 6.82
N PHE A 134 1.30 -3.41 6.49
CA PHE A 134 0.06 -2.95 7.09
C PHE A 134 -1.02 -4.06 7.17
N PRO A 135 -2.01 -3.96 8.08
CA PRO A 135 -2.90 -5.06 8.47
C PRO A 135 -3.59 -5.81 7.34
N MET A 136 -4.05 -5.12 6.31
CA MET A 136 -4.75 -5.69 5.15
C MET A 136 -3.90 -6.71 4.41
N LEU A 137 -2.58 -6.51 4.34
CA LEU A 137 -1.63 -7.42 3.70
C LEU A 137 -0.98 -8.41 4.68
N GLY A 138 -1.52 -8.51 5.90
CA GLY A 138 -0.94 -9.33 6.97
C GLY A 138 0.29 -8.70 7.63
N GLY A 139 0.57 -7.42 7.34
CA GLY A 139 1.59 -6.65 8.02
C GLY A 139 1.10 -6.11 9.36
N GLY A 140 1.99 -6.04 10.34
CA GLY A 140 1.65 -5.69 11.71
C GLY A 140 2.28 -6.66 12.70
N ALA A 141 3.35 -6.21 13.34
CA ALA A 141 3.86 -6.90 14.51
C ALA A 141 2.92 -6.67 15.71
N LEU A 142 2.21 -7.73 16.09
CA LEU A 142 2.26 -8.36 17.42
C LEU A 142 2.02 -7.47 18.66
N CYS A 143 0.77 -7.19 19.03
CA CYS A 143 0.42 -6.82 20.42
C CYS A 143 -0.27 -7.97 21.21
N CYS A 144 -0.79 -8.99 20.55
CA CYS A 144 -1.28 -10.19 21.24
C CYS A 144 -1.07 -11.42 20.35
N SER A 145 0.03 -12.13 20.56
CA SER A 145 -0.01 -13.57 20.37
C SER A 145 -0.73 -14.12 21.61
N PRO A 146 -1.84 -14.88 21.51
CA PRO A 146 -2.36 -15.58 22.67
C PRO A 146 -1.31 -16.62 23.04
N SER A 147 -0.55 -16.36 24.11
CA SER A 147 0.23 -17.40 24.76
C SER A 147 -0.75 -18.49 25.16
N ALA A 148 -0.44 -19.72 24.74
CA ALA A 148 -1.19 -20.92 25.08
C ALA A 148 -1.45 -21.00 26.61
N PRO A 149 -2.58 -21.59 27.03
CA PRO A 149 -2.88 -21.73 28.45
C PRO A 149 -1.81 -22.62 29.08
N ARG A 150 -1.07 -22.11 30.07
CA ARG A 150 -0.32 -22.99 30.96
C ARG A 150 -1.33 -23.62 31.90
N GLU A 151 -1.47 -24.93 31.72
CA GLU A 151 -2.29 -25.82 32.51
C GLU A 151 -2.01 -25.70 34.01
N CYS A 152 -3.09 -25.76 34.77
CA CYS A 152 -3.08 -26.02 36.19
C CYS A 152 -2.86 -27.53 36.38
N SER A 153 -1.72 -27.98 36.90
CA SER A 153 -1.58 -29.33 37.47
C SER A 153 -0.37 -29.46 38.42
N HIS A 154 -0.70 -29.48 39.71
CA HIS A 154 -0.37 -30.49 40.72
C HIS A 154 1.09 -30.91 41.06
N VAL A 155 1.32 -30.94 42.39
CA VAL A 155 2.21 -31.81 43.21
C VAL A 155 3.64 -31.24 43.41
N ALA A 156 4.26 -31.15 44.61
CA ALA A 156 4.16 -31.96 45.83
C ALA A 156 4.55 -31.19 47.12
N ARG A 157 4.17 -31.79 48.26
CA ARG A 157 4.53 -31.47 49.66
C ARG A 157 6.02 -31.67 49.99
N ILE A 158 6.48 -31.06 51.09
CA ILE A 158 7.31 -31.59 52.23
C ILE A 158 7.82 -30.35 53.03
N SER A 159 7.31 -30.05 54.24
CA SER A 159 7.77 -30.47 55.60
C SER A 159 9.24 -30.08 55.86
N VAL A 160 9.62 -29.29 56.89
CA VAL A 160 9.84 -29.68 58.31
C VAL A 160 10.45 -28.48 59.09
N CYS A 161 10.04 -28.31 60.37
CA CYS A 161 10.65 -27.69 61.61
C CYS A 161 11.29 -26.28 61.59
N ASP A 162 11.29 -25.49 62.67
CA ASP A 162 10.97 -25.64 64.11
C ASP A 162 10.14 -24.43 64.59
#